data_AF-A0A929CM59-F1
#
_entry.id   AF-A0A929CM59-F1
#
_cell.length_a   1.000
_cell.length_b   1.000
_cell.length_c   1.000
_cell.angle_alpha   90.00
_cell.angle_beta   90.00
_cell.angle_gamma   90.00
#
_symmetry.space_group_name_H-M   'P 1'
#
loop_
_entity.id
_entity.type
_entity.pdbx_description
1 polymer ?
#
loop_
_entity_poly.entity_id
_entity_poly.type
_entity_poly.pdbx_seq_one_letter_code
_entity_poly.pdbx_strand_id
1 'polypeptide(L)' 'MGIFWDLIQQDELEKQEAKANSLEDRVELLEKELNKTRTLLKKTLVALETHLSKDIDGDGKTG' A
#
# COMPACT_ATOMS: atom_id res chain seq x y z
N MET A 1 40.04 -13.74 11.49
CA MET A 1 39.17 -12.82 12.22
C MET A 1 38.53 -13.60 13.34
N GLY A 2 38.47 -13.06 14.56
CA GLY A 2 37.99 -13.81 15.72
C GLY A 2 36.48 -13.98 15.72
N ILE A 3 35.98 -15.00 16.43
CA ILE A 3 34.54 -15.35 16.57
C ILE A 3 33.68 -14.13 16.92
N PHE A 4 34.21 -13.16 17.67
CA PHE A 4 33.51 -11.92 18.02
C PHE A 4 33.15 -11.05 16.80
N TRP A 5 34.01 -10.99 15.78
CA TRP A 5 33.74 -10.20 14.58
C TRP A 5 32.67 -10.87 13.70
N ASP A 6 32.69 -12.20 13.61
CA ASP A 6 31.69 -12.95 12.85
C ASP A 6 30.29 -12.83 13.49
N LEU A 7 30.20 -12.85 14.83
CA LEU A 7 28.95 -12.64 15.55
C LEU A 7 28.38 -11.23 15.35
N ILE A 8 29.22 -10.20 15.35
CA ILE A 8 28.79 -8.82 15.09
C ILE A 8 28.28 -8.68 13.65
N GLN A 9 28.99 -9.28 12.69
CA GLN A 9 28.57 -9.24 11.28
C GLN A 9 27.22 -9.94 11.07
N GLN A 10 27.02 -11.10 11.71
CA GLN A 10 25.76 -11.82 11.65
C GLN A 10 24.60 -11.00 12.24
N ASP A 11 24.80 -10.37 13.41
CA ASP A 11 23.80 -9.49 14.05
C ASP A 11 23.44 -8.27 13.16
N GLU A 12 24.41 -7.68 12.46
CA GLU A 12 24.13 -6.59 11.50
C GLU A 12 23.32 -7.06 10.30
N LEU A 13 23.61 -8.25 9.76
CA LEU A 13 22.84 -8.83 8.64
C LEU A 13 21.41 -9.13 9.06
N GLU A 14 21.21 -9.76 10.22
CA GLU A 14 19.87 -10.06 10.77
C GLU A 14 19.06 -8.77 11.00
N LYS A 15 19.69 -7.69 11.49
CA LYS A 15 19.04 -6.38 11.64
C LYS A 15 18.63 -5.77 10.32
N GLN A 16 19.46 -5.88 9.28
CA GLN A 16 19.13 -5.37 7.95
C GLN A 16 17.98 -6.15 7.32
N GLU A 17 17.99 -7.48 7.44
CA GLU A 17 16.92 -8.36 6.97
C GLU A 17 15.60 -8.04 7.68
N ALA A 18 15.59 -7.95 9.00
CA ALA A 18 14.40 -7.60 9.77
C ALA A 18 13.84 -6.23 9.37
N LYS A 19 14.71 -5.26 9.09
CA LYS A 19 14.30 -3.93 8.64
C LYS A 19 13.71 -3.98 7.23
N ALA A 20 14.30 -4.74 6.32
CA ALA A 20 13.80 -4.92 4.95
C ALA A 20 12.41 -5.57 4.97
N ASN A 21 12.24 -6.68 5.70
CA ASN A 21 10.95 -7.37 5.86
C ASN A 21 9.89 -6.41 6.43
N SER A 22 10.24 -5.62 7.46
CA SER A 22 9.32 -4.64 8.05
C SER A 22 8.89 -3.54 7.07
N LEU A 23 9.73 -3.20 6.10
CA LEU A 23 9.42 -2.21 5.07
C LEU A 23 8.48 -2.81 4.02
N GLU A 24 8.74 -4.04 3.59
CA GLU A 24 7.88 -4.77 2.65
C GLU A 24 6.47 -4.96 3.22
N ASP A 25 6.35 -5.39 4.48
CA ASP A 25 5.06 -5.53 5.17
C ASP A 25 4.28 -4.19 5.20
N ARG A 26 4.98 -3.08 5.45
CA ARG A 26 4.37 -1.74 5.48
C ARG A 26 3.92 -1.29 4.10
N VAL A 27 4.70 -1.60 3.06
CA VAL A 27 4.33 -1.30 1.68
C VAL A 27 3.09 -2.11 1.29
N GLU A 28 3.04 -3.41 1.61
CA GLU A 28 1.89 -4.25 1.32
C GLU A 28 0.61 -3.73 2.01
N LEU A 29 0.72 -3.29 3.26
CA LEU A 29 -0.39 -2.69 4.00
C LEU A 29 -0.89 -1.41 3.31
N LEU A 30 0.03 -0.52 2.92
CA LEU A 30 -0.31 0.73 2.24
C LEU A 30 -0.95 0.47 0.87
N GLU A 31 -0.47 -0.50 0.11
CA GLU A 31 -1.07 -0.90 -1.17
C GLU A 31 -2.49 -1.44 -0.99
N LYS A 32 -2.71 -2.27 0.05
CA LYS A 32 -4.05 -2.76 0.42
C LYS A 32 -4.99 -1.61 0.78
N GLU A 33 -4.53 -0.65 1.58
CA GLU A 33 -5.34 0.52 1.98
C GLU A 33 -5.64 1.45 0.80
N LEU A 34 -4.66 1.67 -0.08
CA LEU A 34 -4.84 2.47 -1.28
C LEU A 34 -5.89 1.83 -2.20
N ASN A 35 -5.82 0.52 -2.42
CA ASN A 35 -6.80 -0.21 -3.24
C ASN A 35 -8.21 -0.15 -2.63
N LYS A 36 -8.34 -0.30 -1.31
CA LYS A 36 -9.62 -0.12 -0.61
C LYS A 36 -10.17 1.28 -0.80
N THR A 37 -9.33 2.30 -0.62
CA THR A 37 -9.71 3.71 -0.75
C THR A 37 -10.15 4.04 -2.17
N ARG A 38 -9.39 3.62 -3.20
CA ARG A 38 -9.76 3.83 -4.60
C ARG A 38 -11.08 3.14 -4.96
N THR A 39 -11.29 1.94 -4.45
CA THR A 39 -12.55 1.19 -4.67
C THR A 39 -13.73 1.92 -4.03
N LEU A 40 -13.57 2.42 -2.81
CA LEU A 40 -14.61 3.18 -2.12
C LEU A 40 -14.91 4.48 -2.86
N LEU A 41 -13.88 5.25 -3.24
CA LEU A 41 -14.03 6.48 -4.00
C LEU A 41 -14.77 6.26 -5.32
N LYS A 42 -14.42 5.19 -6.05
CA LYS A 42 -15.13 4.83 -7.28
C LYS A 42 -16.60 4.52 -7.01
N LYS A 43 -16.90 3.70 -6.00
CA LYS A 43 -18.28 3.40 -5.61
C LYS A 43 -19.07 4.64 -5.22
N THR A 44 -18.45 5.56 -4.49
CA THR A 44 -19.11 6.82 -4.10
C THR A 44 -19.34 7.72 -5.30
N LEU A 45 -18.40 7.78 -6.24
CA LEU A 45 -18.50 8.59 -7.44
C LEU A 45 -19.65 8.08 -8.33
N VAL A 46 -19.70 6.77 -8.60
CA VAL A 46 -20.81 6.10 -9.28
C VAL A 46 -22.17 6.39 -8.62
N ALA A 47 -22.24 6.30 -7.29
CA ALA A 47 -23.47 6.59 -6.55
C ALA A 47 -23.86 8.07 -6.70
N LEU A 48 -22.89 8.99 -6.60
CA LEU A 48 -23.11 10.42 -6.78
C LEU A 48 -23.59 10.76 -8.20
N GLU A 49 -23.00 10.17 -9.23
CA GLU A 49 -23.42 10.37 -10.63
C GLU A 49 -24.82 9.83 -10.89
N THR A 50 -25.15 8.67 -10.32
CA THR A 50 -26.50 8.10 -10.38
C THR A 50 -27.51 9.03 -9.70
N HIS A 51 -27.18 9.54 -8.51
CA HIS A 51 -28.06 10.43 -7.75
C HIS A 51 -28.23 11.80 -8.40
N LEU A 52 -27.17 12.34 -9.03
CA LEU A 52 -27.18 13.67 -9.64
C LEU A 52 -27.50 13.63 -11.14
N SER A 53 -27.61 12.45 -11.74
CA SER A 53 -27.80 12.23 -13.19
C SER A 53 -26.85 13.09 -14.04
N LYS A 54 -25.62 13.24 -13.55
CA LYS A 54 -24.58 14.07 -14.13
C LYS A 54 -23.27 13.31 -14.09
N ASP A 55 -22.57 13.33 -15.21
CA ASP A 55 -21.21 12.82 -15.35
C ASP A 55 -20.24 13.70 -14.54
N ILE A 56 -19.56 13.10 -13.56
CA ILE A 56 -18.65 13.79 -12.63
C ILE A 56 -17.20 13.43 -12.96
N ASP A 57 -16.91 12.19 -13.37
CA ASP A 57 -15.56 11.79 -13.78
C ASP A 57 -15.20 12.08 -15.24
N GLY A 58 -16.17 12.48 -16.06
CA GLY A 58 -15.99 12.91 -17.44
C GLY A 58 -15.84 11.77 -18.43
N ASP A 59 -16.27 10.55 -18.07
CA ASP A 59 -16.19 9.38 -18.95
C ASP A 59 -17.33 9.30 -19.99
N GLY A 60 -18.29 10.24 -19.93
CA GLY A 60 -19.43 10.35 -20.83
C GLY A 60 -20.56 9.37 -20.50
N LYS A 61 -20.48 8.65 -19.39
CA LYS A 61 -21.52 7.75 -18.87
C LYS A 61 -21.95 8.23 -17.49
N THR A 62 -23.17 7.89 -17.11
CA THR A 62 -23.66 8.07 -15.75
C THR A 62 -23.81 6.68 -15.14
N GLY A 63 -22.88 6.29 -14.26
CA GLY A 63 -22.94 5.01 -13.54
C GLY A 63 -21.65 4.19 -13.56
#